data_AF-A0A973Y815-F1
#
_entry.id   AF-A0A973Y815-F1
#
_cell.length_a   1.000
_cell.length_b   1.000
_cell.length_c   1.000
_cell.angle_alpha   90.00
_cell.angle_beta   90.00
_cell.angle_gamma   90.00
#
_symmetry.space_group_name_H-M   'P 1'
#
loop_
_entity.id
_entity.type
_entity.pdbx_description
1 polymer ?
#
loop_
_entity_poly.entity_id
_entity_poly.type
_entity_poly.pdbx_seq_one_letter_code
_entity_poly.pdbx_strand_id
1 'polypeptide(L)'
;WQSGMMDCCSDCGVCLCGTFCYPCLGCQVAADMNECCLCGHTVAMRTLYRTRYHIPGSILGDFFSILCCPVCSLCQLKRDINRRREQHIF
;
A
#
# COMPACT_ATOMS: atom_id res chain seq x y z
N TRP A 1 3.80 4.01 -8.98
CA TRP A 1 4.53 3.66 -7.76
C TRP A 1 5.83 4.42 -7.77
N GLN A 2 6.18 5.07 -6.68
CA GLN A 2 7.43 5.81 -6.47
C GLN A 2 8.54 4.93 -5.84
N SER A 3 8.19 3.75 -5.32
CA SER A 3 9.14 2.75 -4.79
C SER A 3 8.80 1.34 -5.26
N GLY A 4 9.80 0.46 -5.23
CA GLY A 4 9.64 -0.97 -5.49
C GLY A 4 8.99 -1.72 -4.32
N MET A 5 8.42 -2.90 -4.58
CA MET A 5 7.80 -3.73 -3.54
C MET A 5 8.79 -4.18 -2.45
N MET A 6 10.00 -4.57 -2.85
CA MET A 6 11.05 -5.06 -1.94
C MET A 6 11.93 -3.94 -1.37
N ASP A 7 11.54 -2.67 -1.54
CA ASP A 7 12.25 -1.54 -0.94
C ASP A 7 11.95 -1.41 0.57
N CYS A 8 11.74 -2.52 1.27
CA CYS A 8 11.35 -2.61 2.68
C CYS A 8 12.36 -1.94 3.63
N CYS A 9 13.62 -1.83 3.20
CA CYS A 9 14.68 -1.16 3.97
C CYS A 9 14.64 0.37 3.88
N SER A 10 13.90 0.96 2.93
CA SER A 10 13.76 2.43 2.83
C SER A 10 12.85 3.01 3.91
N ASP A 11 11.95 2.22 4.49
CA ASP A 11 11.07 2.61 5.61
C ASP A 11 10.94 1.44 6.59
N CYS A 12 11.99 1.21 7.37
CA CYS A 12 12.02 0.14 8.38
C CYS A 12 10.84 0.22 9.36
N GLY A 13 10.34 1.42 9.68
CA GLY A 13 9.16 1.60 10.55
C GLY A 13 7.87 1.03 9.94
N VAL A 14 7.63 1.26 8.65
CA VAL A 14 6.47 0.69 7.95
C VAL A 14 6.64 -0.82 7.77
N CYS A 15 7.86 -1.28 7.48
CA CYS A 15 8.15 -2.71 7.37
C CYS A 15 7.96 -3.45 8.69
N LEU A 16 8.44 -2.89 9.81
CA LEU A 16 8.25 -3.44 11.16
C LEU A 16 6.77 -3.42 11.57
N CYS A 17 6.03 -2.35 11.26
CA CYS A 17 4.60 -2.29 11.53
C CYS A 17 3.82 -3.30 10.67
N GLY A 18 4.24 -3.52 9.42
CA GLY A 18 3.65 -4.55 8.55
C GLY A 18 3.94 -5.98 9.00
N THR A 19 5.12 -6.27 9.55
CA THR A 19 5.49 -7.60 10.07
C THR A 19 4.93 -7.89 11.46
N PHE A 20 4.83 -6.88 12.34
CA PHE A 20 4.33 -7.05 13.71
C PHE A 20 2.84 -6.74 13.90
N CYS A 21 2.24 -5.82 13.11
CA CYS A 21 0.80 -5.56 13.11
C CYS A 21 0.25 -5.29 11.70
N TYR A 22 0.25 -6.32 10.87
CA TYR A 22 -0.37 -6.31 9.54
C TYR A 22 -1.81 -5.75 9.50
N PRO A 23 -2.75 -6.12 10.41
CA PRO A 23 -4.10 -5.57 10.39
C PRO A 23 -4.13 -4.07 10.71
N CYS A 24 -3.33 -3.61 11.68
CA CYS A 24 -3.23 -2.18 12.00
C CYS A 24 -2.78 -1.37 10.77
N LEU A 25 -1.77 -1.85 10.06
CA LEU A 25 -1.24 -1.18 8.87
C LEU A 25 -2.30 -1.05 7.77
N GLY A 26 -3.11 -2.09 7.57
CA GLY A 26 -4.20 -2.01 6.58
C GLY A 26 -5.29 -1.04 7.00
N CYS A 27 -5.62 -0.98 8.29
CA CYS A 27 -6.57 0.01 8.79
C CYS A 27 -6.06 1.44 8.63
N GLN A 28 -4.76 1.67 8.79
CA GLN A 28 -4.18 2.98 8.50
C GLN A 28 -4.28 3.33 7.02
N VAL A 29 -3.96 2.38 6.12
CA VAL A 29 -4.07 2.59 4.66
C VAL A 29 -5.52 2.86 4.25
N ALA A 30 -6.47 2.09 4.81
CA ALA A 30 -7.89 2.31 4.56
C ALA A 30 -8.34 3.68 5.08
N ALA A 31 -7.96 4.05 6.30
CA ALA A 31 -8.28 5.36 6.86
C ALA A 31 -7.69 6.51 6.04
N ASP A 32 -6.45 6.38 5.55
CA ASP A 32 -5.83 7.38 4.66
C ASP A 32 -6.61 7.56 3.35
N MET A 33 -7.32 6.53 2.91
CA MET A 33 -8.15 6.54 1.70
C MET A 33 -9.64 6.75 2.00
N ASN A 34 -10.02 7.05 3.25
CA ASN A 34 -11.40 7.19 3.73
C ASN A 34 -12.27 5.94 3.50
N GLU A 35 -11.68 4.76 3.63
CA GLU A 35 -12.33 3.46 3.48
C GLU A 35 -12.37 2.67 4.80
N CYS A 36 -13.20 1.63 4.86
CA CYS A 36 -13.31 0.78 6.04
C CYS A 36 -11.99 0.04 6.35
N CYS A 37 -11.63 -0.03 7.63
CA CYS A 37 -10.39 -0.67 8.13
C CYS A 37 -10.14 -2.09 7.61
N LEU A 38 -11.20 -2.85 7.34
CA LEU A 38 -11.12 -4.21 6.78
C LEU A 38 -10.77 -4.26 5.28
N CYS A 39 -10.90 -3.14 4.56
CA CYS A 39 -10.67 -3.07 3.12
C CYS A 39 -9.19 -2.87 2.76
N GLY A 40 -8.36 -2.39 3.68
CA GLY A 40 -6.98 -1.95 3.43
C GLY A 40 -6.08 -2.97 2.73
N HIS A 41 -6.31 -4.26 2.97
CA HIS A 41 -5.50 -5.37 2.45
C HIS A 41 -5.95 -5.91 1.10
N THR A 42 -7.02 -5.36 0.52
CA THR A 42 -7.67 -5.92 -0.65
C THR A 42 -7.01 -5.51 -1.97
N VAL A 43 -7.19 -6.35 -2.99
CA VAL A 43 -6.86 -6.00 -4.39
C VAL A 43 -7.61 -4.74 -4.83
N ALA A 44 -8.82 -4.53 -4.30
CA ALA A 44 -9.64 -3.36 -4.58
C ALA A 44 -8.93 -2.07 -4.15
N MET A 45 -8.35 -2.01 -2.96
CA MET A 45 -7.62 -0.83 -2.50
C MET A 45 -6.41 -0.50 -3.38
N ARG A 46 -5.65 -1.53 -3.77
CA ARG A 46 -4.50 -1.35 -4.65
C ARG A 46 -4.91 -0.89 -6.05
N THR A 47 -5.98 -1.45 -6.59
CA THR A 47 -6.56 -1.06 -7.89
C THR A 47 -7.08 0.37 -7.83
N LEU A 48 -7.87 0.71 -6.80
CA LEU A 48 -8.42 2.05 -6.57
C LEU A 48 -7.30 3.10 -6.51
N TYR A 49 -6.25 2.82 -5.73
CA TYR A 49 -5.10 3.70 -5.61
C TYR A 49 -4.39 3.92 -6.95
N ARG A 50 -4.19 2.84 -7.72
CA ARG A 50 -3.54 2.90 -9.04
C ARG A 50 -4.36 3.68 -10.05
N THR A 51 -5.68 3.51 -10.05
CA THR A 51 -6.58 4.29 -10.90
C THR A 51 -6.58 5.76 -10.52
N ARG A 52 -6.64 6.09 -9.21
CA ARG A 52 -6.63 7.49 -8.71
C ARG A 52 -5.39 8.25 -9.15
N TYR A 53 -4.21 7.62 -9.08
CA TYR A 53 -2.93 8.25 -9.42
C TYR A 53 -2.39 7.86 -10.80
N HIS A 54 -3.23 7.29 -11.68
CA HIS A 54 -2.88 6.89 -13.06
C HIS A 54 -1.58 6.06 -13.16
N ILE A 55 -1.38 5.12 -12.22
CA ILE A 55 -0.20 4.26 -12.18
C ILE A 55 -0.37 3.10 -13.17
N PRO A 56 0.56 2.85 -14.11
CA PRO A 56 0.44 1.78 -15.11
C PRO A 56 0.56 0.38 -14.49
N GLY A 57 -0.18 -0.61 -15.02
CA GLY A 57 -0.25 -2.00 -14.53
C GLY A 57 -1.68 -2.57 -14.64
N SER A 58 -1.94 -3.74 -14.03
CA SER A 58 -3.19 -4.50 -14.20
C SER A 58 -3.70 -5.09 -12.89
N ILE A 59 -5.01 -5.38 -12.83
CA ILE A 59 -5.65 -6.05 -11.68
C ILE A 59 -4.99 -7.40 -11.41
N LEU A 60 -4.62 -8.14 -12.46
CA LEU A 60 -3.90 -9.41 -12.33
C LEU A 60 -2.54 -9.20 -11.65
N GLY A 61 -1.81 -8.14 -12.02
CA GLY A 61 -0.56 -7.76 -11.35
C GLY A 61 -0.76 -7.37 -9.88
N ASP A 62 -1.87 -6.70 -9.56
CA ASP A 62 -2.23 -6.34 -8.19
C ASP A 62 -2.59 -7.57 -7.34
N PHE A 63 -3.31 -8.54 -7.93
CA PHE A 63 -3.58 -9.83 -7.31
C PHE A 63 -2.28 -10.60 -7.02
N PHE A 64 -1.39 -10.73 -8.01
CA PHE A 64 -0.09 -11.38 -7.82
C PHE A 64 0.79 -10.66 -6.80
N SER A 65 0.74 -9.32 -6.73
CA SER A 65 1.49 -8.55 -5.74
C SER A 65 1.07 -8.90 -4.31
N ILE A 66 -0.23 -9.05 -4.06
CA ILE A 66 -0.78 -9.45 -2.77
C ILE A 66 -0.50 -10.93 -2.49
N LEU A 67 -0.59 -11.81 -3.50
CA LEU A 67 -0.32 -13.24 -3.33
C LEU A 67 1.16 -13.54 -3.03
N CYS A 68 2.08 -12.84 -3.69
CA CYS A 68 3.52 -13.06 -3.55
C CYS A 68 4.07 -12.54 -2.21
N CYS A 69 3.72 -11.31 -1.83
CA CYS A 69 4.08 -10.76 -0.53
C CYS A 69 3.01 -9.74 -0.07
N PRO A 70 1.99 -10.16 0.70
CA PRO A 70 0.90 -9.29 1.12
C PRO A 70 1.37 -8.15 2.02
N VAL A 71 2.39 -8.41 2.85
CA VAL A 71 3.04 -7.40 3.71
C VAL A 71 3.77 -6.36 2.87
N CYS A 72 4.65 -6.78 1.95
CA CYS A 72 5.41 -5.88 1.10
C CYS A 72 4.50 -5.02 0.21
N SER A 73 3.44 -5.62 -0.33
CA SER A 73 2.43 -4.94 -1.15
C SER A 73 1.74 -3.80 -0.38
N LEU A 74 1.35 -4.07 0.87
CA LEU A 74 0.71 -3.07 1.73
C LEU A 74 1.71 -2.01 2.22
N CYS A 75 2.92 -2.40 2.59
CA CYS A 75 3.99 -1.48 2.94
C CYS A 75 4.33 -0.57 1.76
N GLN A 76 4.38 -1.07 0.53
CA GLN A 76 4.56 -0.26 -0.67
C GLN A 76 3.44 0.78 -0.81
N LEU A 77 2.18 0.37 -0.60
CA LEU A 77 1.03 1.26 -0.67
C LEU A 77 1.10 2.37 0.40
N LYS A 78 1.37 2.03 1.66
CA LYS A 78 1.52 3.01 2.75
C LYS A 78 2.68 3.99 2.50
N ARG A 79 3.81 3.51 1.99
CA ARG A 79 4.97 4.36 1.68
C ARG A 79 4.68 5.34 0.56
N ASP A 80 3.99 4.88 -0.49
CA ASP A 80 3.58 5.75 -1.60
C ASP A 80 2.59 6.82 -1.12
N ILE A 81 1.65 6.47 -0.23
CA ILE A 81 0.76 7.44 0.44
C ILE A 81 1.56 8.49 1.22
N ASN A 82 2.51 8.07 2.05
CA ASN A 82 3.32 8.98 2.86
C ASN A 82 4.15 9.94 2.00
N ARG A 83 4.87 9.43 0.99
CA ARG A 83 5.66 10.27 0.08
C ARG A 83 4.81 11.27 -0.69
N ARG A 84 3.60 10.88 -1.13
CA ARG A 84 2.65 11.79 -1.78
C ARG A 84 2.11 12.85 -0.83
N ARG A 85 1.91 12.51 0.44
CA ARG A 85 1.49 13.46 1.48
C ARG A 85 2.59 14.50 1.74
N GLU A 86 3.85 14.09 1.81
CA GLU A 86 5.01 14.99 1.92
C GLU A 86 5.13 15.92 0.70
N GLN A 87 4.74 15.46 -0.48
CA GLN A 87 4.70 16.24 -1.72
C GLN A 87 3.43 17.10 -1.85
N HIS A 88 2.51 17.06 -0.89
CA HIS A 88 1.21 17.76 -0.94
C HIS A 88 0.33 17.39 -2.17
N ILE A 89 0.45 16.16 -2.66
CA ILE A 89 -0.32 15.66 -3.83
C ILE A 89 -1.31 14.53 -3.49
N PHE A 90 -1.49 14.24 -2.19
CA PHE A 90 -2.32 13.13 -1.70
C PHE A 90 -3.77 13.54 -1.41
#